data_AF-A0A7W0QR21-F1
#
_entry.id   AF-A0A7W0QR21-F1
#
_cell.length_a   1.000
_cell.length_b   1.000
_cell.length_c   1.000
_cell.angle_alpha   90.00
_cell.angle_beta   90.00
_cell.angle_gamma   90.00
#
_symmetry.space_group_name_H-M   'P 1'
#
loop_
_entity.id
_entity.type
_entity.pdbx_description
1 polymer ?
#
loop_
_entity_poly.entity_id
_entity_poly.type
_entity_poly.pdbx_seq_one_letter_code
_entity_poly.pdbx_strand_id
1 'polypeptide(L)'
;MRQAASDRQDVVTAVAMRPEPAKASSSAWSWTPRVLPAPMRIVEQAFPNLLMAVSALAVLVLGTYTPFGVPVWAVGIFIPSVLLALVSTDPVHVTRQRAAVINVATMAMIFPVLVVRQSVVRIPFVDGGNGTLLAPTIATAAVIGLLVMLALGCAVLSQEDPEYSGIMFLPAAMMVPLLAGQSDLVSLPSALLLATAIFFVSALLTALASMLPGAFPALIAPAAIGLEFVLLTAFQNASLFPTGAGSAAKVLFFAIVVATLALAILVPMLSVWTRQVTRLAQTQSFSHA
;
A
#
# COMPACT_ATOMS: atom_id res chain seq x y z
N MET A 1 66.56 -29.51 45.54
CA MET A 1 66.62 -28.07 45.21
C MET A 1 65.55 -27.84 44.15
N ARG A 2 64.32 -27.55 44.56
CA ARG A 2 63.73 -26.25 44.96
C ARG A 2 63.04 -25.59 43.75
N GLN A 3 61.76 -25.26 43.98
CA GLN A 3 60.84 -24.41 43.21
C GLN A 3 60.09 -25.10 42.06
N ALA A 4 58.95 -25.74 42.34
CA ALA A 4 57.59 -25.14 42.47
C ALA A 4 56.99 -24.91 41.07
N ALA A 5 56.07 -25.73 40.54
CA ALA A 5 54.80 -26.20 41.11
C ALA A 5 53.98 -25.05 41.73
N SER A 6 53.67 -24.03 40.91
CA SER A 6 52.68 -22.99 41.22
C SER A 6 52.40 -22.15 39.96
N ASP A 7 51.83 -22.77 38.93
CA ASP A 7 51.43 -22.04 37.70
C ASP A 7 50.01 -22.39 37.25
N ARG A 8 49.15 -22.76 38.21
CA ARG A 8 47.77 -23.21 37.94
C ARG A 8 46.71 -22.66 38.89
N GLN A 9 46.99 -21.58 39.63
CA GLN A 9 46.01 -21.01 40.57
C GLN A 9 45.67 -19.53 40.45
N ASP A 10 46.26 -18.76 39.53
CA ASP A 10 46.00 -17.30 39.45
C ASP A 10 45.51 -16.80 38.07
N VAL A 11 44.59 -17.52 37.43
CA VAL A 11 43.81 -16.97 36.29
C VAL A 11 42.30 -17.16 36.50
N VAL A 12 41.86 -17.13 37.77
CA VAL A 12 40.42 -17.08 38.13
C VAL A 12 39.99 -15.66 38.57
N THR A 13 40.91 -14.70 38.56
CA THR A 13 40.64 -13.32 39.04
C THR A 13 40.87 -12.26 37.96
N ALA A 14 40.41 -12.56 36.74
CA ALA A 14 40.24 -11.56 35.69
C ALA A 14 38.90 -11.75 34.97
N VAL A 15 37.83 -12.00 35.72
CA VAL A 15 36.52 -11.45 35.35
C VAL A 15 36.63 -9.95 35.62
N ALA A 16 37.42 -9.26 34.79
CA ALA A 16 37.31 -7.84 34.63
C ALA A 16 35.86 -7.60 34.22
N MET A 17 35.08 -7.03 35.14
CA MET A 17 33.81 -6.42 34.83
C MET A 17 34.04 -5.58 33.58
N ARG A 18 33.61 -6.10 32.43
CA ARG A 18 33.34 -5.27 31.27
C ARG A 18 32.31 -4.29 31.81
N PRO A 19 32.59 -2.97 31.87
CA PRO A 19 31.55 -2.04 32.25
C PRO A 19 30.39 -2.34 31.31
N GLU A 20 29.26 -2.80 31.87
CA GLU A 20 28.01 -2.75 31.14
C GLU A 20 27.97 -1.34 30.54
N PRO A 21 27.76 -1.19 29.22
CA PRO A 21 27.44 0.13 28.70
C PRO A 21 26.27 0.59 29.55
N ALA A 22 26.51 1.64 30.35
CA ALA A 22 25.57 2.16 31.30
C ALA A 22 24.21 2.13 30.62
N LYS A 23 23.26 1.38 31.19
CA LYS A 23 21.85 1.35 30.77
C LYS A 23 21.50 2.79 30.50
N ALA A 24 21.50 3.16 29.21
CA ALA A 24 21.16 4.49 28.78
C ALA A 24 19.72 4.62 29.24
N SER A 25 19.54 5.39 30.31
CA SER A 25 18.24 5.63 30.92
C SER A 25 17.32 5.98 29.76
N SER A 26 16.29 5.17 29.59
CA SER A 26 15.22 5.32 28.63
C SER A 26 14.47 6.62 28.91
N SER A 27 15.09 7.74 28.56
CA SER A 27 14.44 9.03 28.40
C SER A 27 13.87 9.01 27.00
N ALA A 28 12.60 8.61 26.94
CA ALA A 28 11.81 8.31 25.76
C ALA A 28 11.44 9.56 24.93
N TRP A 29 12.32 10.56 24.84
CA TRP A 29 12.07 11.78 24.06
C TRP A 29 13.40 12.41 23.62
N SER A 30 14.21 11.65 22.87
CA SER A 30 15.34 12.26 22.17
C SER A 30 14.82 13.02 20.95
N TRP A 31 14.77 14.35 21.08
CA TRP A 31 14.62 15.27 19.96
C TRP A 31 15.84 15.14 19.06
N THR A 32 15.83 14.15 18.18
CA THR A 32 16.79 14.11 17.08
C THR A 32 16.49 15.32 16.18
N PRO A 33 17.48 16.16 15.88
CA PRO A 33 17.27 17.35 15.06
C PRO A 33 16.67 16.92 13.72
N ARG A 34 15.54 17.55 13.38
CA ARG A 34 14.74 17.30 12.19
C ARG A 34 15.56 17.63 10.95
N VAL A 35 16.31 16.67 10.44
CA VAL A 35 16.88 16.77 9.10
C VAL A 35 15.73 16.46 8.14
N LEU A 36 14.99 17.50 7.75
CA LEU A 36 13.99 17.37 6.69
C LEU A 36 14.68 16.72 5.48
N PRO A 37 14.09 15.67 4.88
CA PRO A 37 14.66 15.13 3.67
C PRO A 37 14.74 16.24 2.63
N ALA A 38 15.82 16.23 1.85
CA ALA A 38 15.98 17.18 0.76
C ALA A 38 14.70 17.17 -0.10
N PRO A 39 14.18 18.34 -0.53
CA PRO A 39 12.91 18.43 -1.25
C PRO A 39 12.87 17.52 -2.49
N MET A 40 14.04 17.28 -3.10
CA MET A 40 14.19 16.34 -4.20
C MET A 40 13.77 14.91 -3.83
N ARG A 41 14.10 14.42 -2.63
CA ARG A 41 13.71 13.07 -2.17
C ARG A 41 12.21 12.94 -1.97
N ILE A 42 11.56 14.03 -1.51
CA ILE A 42 10.11 14.08 -1.32
C ILE A 42 9.41 13.93 -2.68
N VAL A 43 9.85 14.71 -3.68
CA VAL A 43 9.33 14.63 -5.05
C VAL A 43 9.61 13.25 -5.65
N GLU A 44 10.79 12.69 -5.41
CA GLU A 44 11.18 11.40 -5.95
C GLU A 44 10.32 10.24 -5.43
N GLN A 45 9.96 10.25 -4.15
CA GLN A 45 9.06 9.25 -3.55
C GLN A 45 7.62 9.38 -4.05
N ALA A 46 7.13 10.60 -4.26
CA ALA A 46 5.79 10.85 -4.80
C ALA A 46 5.71 10.63 -6.33
N PHE A 47 6.84 10.62 -7.02
CA PHE A 47 6.92 10.60 -8.49
C PHE A 47 6.16 9.45 -9.15
N PRO A 48 6.23 8.18 -8.69
CA PRO A 48 5.51 7.07 -9.33
C PRO A 48 3.99 7.27 -9.32
N ASN A 49 3.44 7.79 -8.23
CA ASN A 49 2.02 8.09 -8.09
C ASN A 49 1.64 9.27 -8.99
N LEU A 50 2.47 10.32 -8.99
CA LEU A 50 2.26 11.52 -9.80
C LEU A 50 2.33 11.20 -11.31
N LEU A 51 3.28 10.35 -11.71
CA LEU A 51 3.41 9.89 -13.09
C LEU A 51 2.17 9.12 -13.54
N MET A 52 1.65 8.21 -12.69
CA MET A 52 0.42 7.47 -13.00
C MET A 52 -0.79 8.42 -13.12
N ALA A 53 -0.92 9.39 -12.21
CA ALA A 53 -1.98 10.41 -12.28
C ALA A 53 -1.89 11.25 -13.56
N VAL A 54 -0.70 11.74 -13.91
CA VAL A 54 -0.49 12.54 -15.13
C VAL A 54 -0.76 11.71 -16.38
N SER A 55 -0.36 10.44 -16.39
CA SER A 55 -0.61 9.52 -17.51
C SER A 55 -2.10 9.27 -17.70
N ALA A 56 -2.84 9.02 -16.61
CA ALA A 56 -4.28 8.86 -16.64
C ALA A 56 -5.00 10.16 -17.07
N LEU A 57 -4.54 11.33 -16.60
CA LEU A 57 -5.07 12.63 -17.01
C LEU A 57 -4.80 12.92 -18.50
N ALA A 58 -3.59 12.64 -18.99
CA ALA A 58 -3.24 12.82 -20.39
C ALA A 58 -4.13 11.96 -21.29
N VAL A 59 -4.36 10.70 -20.91
CA VAL A 59 -5.28 9.80 -21.61
C VAL A 59 -6.74 10.28 -21.54
N LEU A 60 -7.16 10.86 -20.42
CA LEU A 60 -8.48 11.46 -20.29
C LEU A 60 -8.67 12.65 -21.25
N VAL A 61 -7.67 13.53 -21.37
CA VAL A 61 -7.69 14.72 -22.22
C VAL A 61 -7.57 14.38 -23.70
N LEU A 62 -6.69 13.44 -24.06
CA LEU A 62 -6.51 12.96 -25.44
C LEU A 62 -7.71 12.13 -25.93
N GLY A 63 -8.60 11.74 -25.01
CA GLY A 63 -9.78 10.95 -25.29
C GLY A 63 -9.48 9.45 -25.36
N THR A 64 -10.53 8.65 -25.19
CA THR A 64 -10.46 7.19 -25.29
C THR A 64 -10.45 6.76 -26.76
N TYR A 65 -9.38 7.13 -27.48
CA TYR A 65 -9.20 6.77 -28.87
C TYR A 65 -8.88 5.27 -28.96
N THR A 66 -9.70 4.51 -29.68
CA THR A 66 -9.56 3.05 -29.86
C THR A 66 -9.42 2.68 -31.34
N PRO A 67 -8.35 3.14 -32.01
CA PRO A 67 -8.13 2.80 -33.40
C PRO A 67 -7.98 1.28 -33.52
N PHE A 68 -8.75 0.68 -34.43
CA PHE A 68 -8.72 -0.77 -34.71
C PHE A 68 -9.07 -1.67 -33.51
N GLY A 69 -9.79 -1.15 -32.51
CA GLY A 69 -10.16 -1.91 -31.30
C GLY A 69 -9.03 -2.08 -30.28
N VAL A 70 -7.87 -1.46 -30.51
CA VAL A 70 -6.76 -1.45 -29.54
C VAL A 70 -7.01 -0.36 -28.50
N PRO A 71 -7.01 -0.66 -27.19
CA PRO A 71 -7.16 0.33 -26.13
C PRO A 71 -5.88 1.16 -25.99
N VAL A 72 -5.64 2.11 -26.89
CA VAL A 72 -4.46 3.01 -26.86
C VAL A 72 -4.38 3.79 -25.54
N TRP A 73 -5.52 4.03 -24.91
CA TRP A 73 -5.60 4.57 -23.56
C TRP A 73 -4.82 3.74 -22.53
N ALA A 74 -4.83 2.41 -22.63
CA ALA A 74 -4.08 1.54 -21.72
C ALA A 74 -2.57 1.72 -21.94
N VAL A 75 -2.14 1.84 -23.20
CA VAL A 75 -0.75 2.10 -23.57
C VAL A 75 -0.26 3.41 -22.94
N GLY A 76 -1.06 4.48 -23.03
CA GLY A 76 -0.72 5.78 -22.44
C GLY A 76 -0.61 5.78 -20.92
N ILE A 77 -1.38 4.93 -20.23
CA ILE A 77 -1.34 4.78 -18.77
C ILE A 77 -0.16 3.91 -18.33
N PHE A 78 0.02 2.76 -18.96
CA PHE A 78 0.97 1.74 -18.48
C PHE A 78 2.41 1.99 -18.95
N ILE A 79 2.64 2.47 -20.18
CA ILE A 79 4.01 2.64 -20.70
C ILE A 79 4.87 3.51 -19.78
N PRO A 80 4.44 4.71 -19.35
CA PRO A 80 5.29 5.56 -18.52
C PRO A 80 5.70 4.89 -17.21
N SER A 81 4.77 4.21 -16.54
CA SER A 81 5.05 3.52 -15.27
C SER A 81 5.87 2.24 -15.45
N VAL A 82 5.68 1.51 -16.55
CA VAL A 82 6.51 0.34 -16.88
C VAL A 82 7.93 0.78 -17.24
N LEU A 83 8.10 1.83 -18.05
CA LEU A 83 9.41 2.41 -18.35
C LEU A 83 10.11 2.87 -17.06
N LEU A 84 9.38 3.52 -16.14
CA LEU A 84 9.92 3.90 -14.84
C LEU A 84 10.40 2.67 -14.04
N ALA A 85 9.64 1.57 -14.07
CA ALA A 85 10.00 0.32 -13.40
C ALA A 85 11.20 -0.38 -14.06
N LEU A 86 11.44 -0.20 -15.36
CA LEU A 86 12.55 -0.83 -16.08
C LEU A 86 13.84 0.00 -16.05
N VAL A 87 13.75 1.33 -16.09
CA VAL A 87 14.90 2.25 -16.17
C VAL A 87 15.53 2.51 -14.81
N SER A 88 14.79 2.29 -13.73
CA SER A 88 15.25 2.55 -12.36
C SER A 88 16.13 1.42 -11.80
N THR A 89 17.30 1.19 -12.42
CA THR A 89 18.26 0.15 -12.01
C THR A 89 19.26 0.58 -10.94
N ASP A 90 19.34 1.87 -10.62
CA ASP A 90 20.27 2.36 -9.59
C ASP A 90 19.81 1.98 -8.18
N PRO A 91 20.74 1.55 -7.29
CA PRO A 91 20.42 1.16 -5.92
C PRO A 91 19.81 2.29 -5.08
N VAL A 92 19.98 3.55 -5.51
CA VAL A 92 19.38 4.73 -4.88
C VAL A 92 17.89 4.87 -5.20
N HIS A 93 17.41 4.29 -6.30
CA HIS A 93 16.05 4.50 -6.83
C HIS A 93 15.13 3.27 -6.69
N VAL A 94 15.53 2.24 -5.93
CA VAL A 94 14.78 0.98 -5.81
C VAL A 94 13.34 1.18 -5.29
N THR A 95 13.12 2.17 -4.43
CA THR A 95 11.79 2.54 -3.92
C THR A 95 10.86 3.04 -5.04
N ARG A 96 11.39 3.79 -6.00
CA ARG A 96 10.66 4.29 -7.18
C ARG A 96 10.21 3.14 -8.08
N GLN A 97 11.10 2.18 -8.33
CA GLN A 97 10.79 0.98 -9.10
C GLN A 97 9.66 0.19 -8.44
N ARG A 98 9.78 -0.10 -7.14
CA ARG A 98 8.80 -0.87 -6.37
C ARG A 98 7.42 -0.21 -6.38
N ALA A 99 7.35 1.09 -6.14
CA ALA A 99 6.10 1.85 -6.19
C ALA A 99 5.50 1.88 -7.61
N ALA A 100 6.32 2.02 -8.66
CA ALA A 100 5.84 1.96 -10.04
C ALA A 100 5.22 0.60 -10.38
N VAL A 101 5.85 -0.50 -9.96
CA VAL A 101 5.32 -1.86 -10.14
C VAL A 101 3.98 -2.04 -9.42
N ILE A 102 3.86 -1.58 -8.18
CA ILE A 102 2.60 -1.66 -7.42
C ILE A 102 1.51 -0.80 -8.07
N ASN A 103 1.83 0.38 -8.58
CA ASN A 103 0.86 1.23 -9.28
C ASN A 103 0.36 0.57 -10.57
N VAL A 104 1.26 -0.01 -11.36
CA VAL A 104 0.90 -0.79 -12.55
C VAL A 104 0.02 -1.97 -12.16
N ALA A 105 0.40 -2.74 -11.13
CA ALA A 105 -0.38 -3.88 -10.67
C ALA A 105 -1.76 -3.46 -10.15
N THR A 106 -1.85 -2.35 -9.43
CA THR A 106 -3.11 -1.78 -8.94
C THR A 106 -4.03 -1.40 -10.11
N MET A 107 -3.51 -0.67 -11.10
CA MET A 107 -4.30 -0.24 -12.24
C MET A 107 -4.61 -1.38 -13.22
N ALA A 108 -3.77 -2.42 -13.30
CA ALA A 108 -4.00 -3.57 -14.18
C ALA A 108 -4.94 -4.62 -13.54
N MET A 109 -4.88 -4.80 -12.22
CA MET A 109 -5.63 -5.85 -11.52
C MET A 109 -6.89 -5.33 -10.85
N ILE A 110 -6.78 -4.28 -10.04
CA ILE A 110 -7.92 -3.78 -9.25
C ILE A 110 -8.89 -3.02 -10.15
N PHE A 111 -8.40 -2.04 -10.91
CA PHE A 111 -9.27 -1.16 -11.69
C PHE A 111 -10.28 -1.90 -12.60
N PRO A 112 -9.89 -2.92 -13.41
CA PRO A 112 -10.86 -3.66 -14.22
C PRO A 112 -11.91 -4.40 -13.40
N VAL A 113 -11.50 -5.02 -12.28
CA VAL A 113 -12.41 -5.75 -11.41
C VAL A 113 -13.40 -4.81 -10.73
N LEU A 114 -12.99 -3.58 -10.37
CA LEU A 114 -13.90 -2.58 -9.83
C LEU A 114 -14.95 -2.14 -10.84
N VAL A 115 -14.54 -1.90 -12.09
CA VAL A 115 -15.45 -1.55 -13.20
C VAL A 115 -16.46 -2.67 -13.44
N VAL A 116 -16.00 -3.93 -13.49
CA VAL A 116 -16.89 -5.10 -13.63
C VAL A 116 -17.85 -5.23 -12.44
N ARG A 117 -17.35 -5.12 -11.21
CA ARG A 117 -18.16 -5.23 -9.99
C ARG A 117 -19.29 -4.20 -9.97
N GLN A 118 -19.00 -2.95 -10.31
CA GLN A 118 -20.03 -1.91 -10.35
C GLN A 118 -21.08 -2.11 -11.45
N SER A 119 -20.67 -2.71 -12.57
CA SER A 119 -21.60 -3.11 -13.62
C SER A 119 -22.58 -4.20 -13.15
N VAL A 120 -22.13 -5.14 -12.29
CA VAL A 120 -22.96 -6.23 -11.75
C VAL A 120 -23.87 -5.77 -10.60
N VAL A 121 -23.40 -4.86 -9.74
CA VAL A 121 -24.16 -4.41 -8.54
C VAL A 121 -25.35 -3.50 -8.89
N ARG A 122 -25.44 -2.99 -10.13
CA ARG A 122 -26.58 -2.18 -10.61
C ARG A 122 -27.88 -2.98 -10.79
N ILE A 123 -27.86 -4.31 -10.75
CA ILE A 123 -29.07 -5.11 -10.88
C ILE A 123 -29.90 -4.92 -9.60
N PRO A 124 -31.09 -4.29 -9.66
CA PRO A 124 -31.82 -3.78 -8.48
C PRO A 124 -32.36 -4.86 -7.52
N PHE A 125 -32.02 -6.13 -7.73
CA PHE A 125 -32.46 -7.26 -6.91
C PHE A 125 -31.28 -8.19 -6.65
N VAL A 126 -30.32 -7.74 -5.82
CA VAL A 126 -29.33 -8.65 -5.21
C VAL A 126 -30.00 -9.33 -4.04
N ASP A 127 -30.66 -10.45 -4.31
CA ASP A 127 -31.39 -11.24 -3.33
C ASP A 127 -30.83 -12.68 -3.30
N GLY A 128 -30.52 -13.17 -2.10
CA GLY A 128 -30.08 -14.54 -1.87
C GLY A 128 -31.13 -15.56 -2.30
N GLY A 129 -32.42 -15.20 -2.23
CA GLY A 129 -33.54 -16.06 -2.64
C GLY A 129 -33.62 -16.33 -4.15
N ASN A 130 -33.09 -15.43 -4.98
CA ASN A 130 -33.22 -15.50 -6.45
C ASN A 130 -31.90 -15.89 -7.15
N GLY A 131 -30.87 -16.29 -6.41
CA GLY A 131 -29.56 -16.70 -6.96
C GLY A 131 -28.70 -15.56 -7.54
N THR A 132 -29.18 -14.31 -7.48
CA THR A 132 -28.47 -13.13 -8.02
C THR A 132 -27.34 -12.63 -7.10
N LEU A 133 -27.23 -13.19 -5.88
CA LEU A 133 -26.18 -12.88 -4.91
C LEU A 133 -24.79 -13.41 -5.30
N LEU A 134 -24.74 -14.46 -6.11
CA LEU A 134 -23.49 -15.19 -6.35
C LEU A 134 -22.46 -14.33 -7.10
N ALA A 135 -22.88 -13.60 -8.14
CA ALA A 135 -22.02 -12.72 -8.92
C ALA A 135 -21.37 -11.57 -8.08
N PRO A 136 -22.11 -10.77 -7.30
CA PRO A 136 -21.51 -9.74 -6.45
C PRO A 136 -20.66 -10.33 -5.31
N THR A 137 -20.97 -11.54 -4.85
CA THR A 137 -20.16 -12.26 -3.84
C THR A 137 -18.80 -12.67 -4.41
N ILE A 138 -18.78 -13.29 -5.61
CA ILE A 138 -17.53 -13.64 -6.31
C ILE A 138 -16.71 -12.39 -6.62
N ALA A 139 -17.34 -11.33 -7.15
CA ALA A 139 -16.63 -10.08 -7.44
C ALA A 139 -16.03 -9.46 -6.18
N THR A 140 -16.75 -9.51 -5.05
CA THR A 140 -16.25 -9.04 -3.76
C THR A 140 -15.08 -9.89 -3.25
N ALA A 141 -15.18 -11.22 -3.34
CA ALA A 141 -14.10 -12.13 -2.98
C ALA A 141 -12.86 -11.92 -3.86
N ALA A 142 -13.04 -11.68 -5.16
CA ALA A 142 -11.97 -11.38 -6.10
C ALA A 142 -11.25 -10.06 -5.74
N VAL A 143 -12.00 -8.99 -5.43
CA VAL A 143 -11.41 -7.72 -4.95
C VAL A 143 -10.60 -7.94 -3.68
N ILE A 144 -11.15 -8.64 -2.69
CA ILE A 144 -10.43 -8.95 -1.44
C ILE A 144 -9.17 -9.77 -1.72
N GLY A 145 -9.25 -10.80 -2.57
CA GLY A 145 -8.09 -11.61 -2.96
C GLY A 145 -6.99 -10.80 -3.64
N LEU A 146 -7.36 -9.89 -4.55
CA LEU A 146 -6.40 -8.99 -5.21
C LEU A 146 -5.78 -7.99 -4.22
N LEU A 147 -6.57 -7.45 -3.29
CA LEU A 147 -6.05 -6.59 -2.23
C LEU A 147 -5.07 -7.33 -1.33
N VAL A 148 -5.35 -8.59 -0.95
CA VAL A 148 -4.43 -9.44 -0.18
C VAL A 148 -3.15 -9.69 -0.98
N MET A 149 -3.25 -10.02 -2.27
CA MET A 149 -2.08 -10.25 -3.12
C MET A 149 -1.19 -8.99 -3.21
N LEU A 150 -1.79 -7.83 -3.45
CA LEU A 150 -1.07 -6.55 -3.49
C LEU A 150 -0.51 -6.17 -2.12
N ALA A 151 -1.24 -6.38 -1.03
CA ALA A 151 -0.77 -6.15 0.33
C ALA A 151 0.48 -6.99 0.66
N LEU A 152 0.46 -8.27 0.32
CA LEU A 152 1.62 -9.16 0.47
C LEU A 152 2.79 -8.71 -0.42
N GLY A 153 2.51 -8.34 -1.67
CA GLY A 153 3.50 -7.76 -2.57
C GLY A 153 4.16 -6.50 -2.00
N CYS A 154 3.37 -5.55 -1.50
CA CYS A 154 3.84 -4.34 -0.82
C CYS A 154 4.68 -4.67 0.41
N ALA A 155 4.25 -5.63 1.24
CA ALA A 155 4.96 -6.03 2.45
C ALA A 155 6.34 -6.61 2.13
N VAL A 156 6.44 -7.49 1.13
CA VAL A 156 7.69 -8.11 0.67
C VAL A 156 8.61 -7.08 0.02
N LEU A 157 8.09 -6.26 -0.90
CA LEU A 157 8.89 -5.24 -1.58
C LEU A 157 9.37 -4.14 -0.62
N SER A 158 8.66 -3.89 0.47
CA SER A 158 9.01 -2.85 1.44
C SER A 158 9.74 -3.37 2.67
N GLN A 159 10.24 -4.62 2.68
CA GLN A 159 10.90 -5.22 3.85
C GLN A 159 12.09 -4.41 4.39
N GLU A 160 12.74 -3.59 3.55
CA GLU A 160 13.83 -2.69 3.95
C GLU A 160 13.30 -1.50 4.77
N ASP A 161 12.16 -0.94 4.35
CA ASP A 161 11.52 0.26 4.87
C ASP A 161 10.03 0.01 5.19
N PRO A 162 9.72 -0.75 6.26
CA PRO A 162 8.36 -1.22 6.55
C PRO A 162 7.36 -0.09 6.83
N GLU A 163 7.85 1.08 7.27
CA GLU A 163 7.05 2.28 7.56
C GLU A 163 6.36 2.83 6.30
N TYR A 164 6.94 2.61 5.11
CA TYR A 164 6.42 3.10 3.83
C TYR A 164 5.54 2.08 3.10
N SER A 165 5.47 0.83 3.59
CA SER A 165 4.69 -0.24 2.97
C SER A 165 3.19 0.09 2.87
N GLY A 166 2.63 0.74 3.89
CA GLY A 166 1.24 1.20 3.90
C GLY A 166 0.98 2.29 2.85
N ILE A 167 1.97 3.15 2.59
CA ILE A 167 1.88 4.21 1.58
C ILE A 167 1.96 3.63 0.17
N MET A 168 2.76 2.59 -0.06
CA MET A 168 2.77 1.88 -1.35
C MET A 168 1.42 1.18 -1.63
N PHE A 169 0.75 0.68 -0.59
CA PHE A 169 -0.58 0.08 -0.70
C PHE A 169 -1.71 1.11 -0.86
N LEU A 170 -1.44 2.39 -0.60
CA LEU A 170 -2.45 3.43 -0.51
C LEU A 170 -3.32 3.60 -1.77
N PRO A 171 -2.79 3.65 -3.02
CA PRO A 171 -3.63 3.76 -4.20
C PRO A 171 -4.64 2.62 -4.32
N ALA A 172 -4.23 1.39 -4.01
CA ALA A 172 -5.10 0.22 -4.03
C ALA A 172 -6.19 0.31 -2.96
N ALA A 173 -5.83 0.78 -1.76
CA ALA A 173 -6.77 0.94 -0.67
C ALA A 173 -7.81 2.04 -0.93
N MET A 174 -7.38 3.19 -1.47
CA MET A 174 -8.26 4.31 -1.81
C MET A 174 -9.13 4.04 -3.04
N MET A 175 -8.85 3.00 -3.82
CA MET A 175 -9.76 2.54 -4.86
C MET A 175 -11.01 1.84 -4.33
N VAL A 176 -10.99 1.38 -3.07
CA VAL A 176 -12.09 0.59 -2.49
C VAL A 176 -13.32 1.43 -2.12
N PRO A 177 -13.22 2.57 -1.41
CA PRO A 177 -14.40 3.33 -1.00
C PRO A 177 -15.20 3.86 -2.19
N LEU A 178 -14.58 4.00 -3.35
CA LEU A 178 -15.23 4.32 -4.62
C LEU A 178 -16.24 3.27 -5.08
N LEU A 179 -16.16 2.05 -4.56
CA LEU A 179 -17.18 1.03 -4.73
C LEU A 179 -18.51 1.37 -4.04
N ALA A 180 -18.51 2.31 -3.08
CA ALA A 180 -19.67 2.74 -2.32
C ALA A 180 -20.49 3.83 -3.03
N GLY A 181 -19.83 4.61 -3.89
CA GLY A 181 -20.45 5.78 -4.52
C GLY A 181 -21.57 5.39 -5.47
N GLN A 182 -22.58 6.25 -5.59
CA GLN A 182 -23.66 6.11 -6.58
C GLN A 182 -23.08 6.06 -7.99
N SER A 183 -22.85 4.84 -8.48
CA SER A 183 -23.00 4.30 -9.83
C SER A 183 -22.45 5.05 -11.06
N ASP A 184 -21.94 6.27 -10.99
CA ASP A 184 -21.51 7.11 -12.14
C ASP A 184 -20.20 6.67 -12.80
N LEU A 185 -19.64 5.55 -12.36
CA LEU A 185 -18.51 4.85 -12.99
C LEU A 185 -18.92 4.07 -14.25
N VAL A 186 -20.03 4.45 -14.89
CA VAL A 186 -20.52 3.87 -16.15
C VAL A 186 -19.61 4.21 -17.31
N SER A 187 -18.89 5.32 -17.22
CA SER A 187 -18.05 5.81 -18.30
C SER A 187 -16.58 5.61 -17.95
N LEU A 188 -15.80 5.09 -18.90
CA LEU A 188 -14.34 5.03 -18.79
C LEU A 188 -13.73 6.40 -18.41
N PRO A 189 -14.21 7.56 -18.94
CA PRO A 189 -13.76 8.87 -18.50
C PRO A 189 -13.97 9.17 -17.01
N SER A 190 -15.14 8.86 -16.44
CA SER A 190 -15.39 9.09 -15.00
C SER A 190 -14.52 8.18 -14.14
N ALA A 191 -14.31 6.92 -14.56
CA ALA A 191 -13.41 6.00 -13.88
C ALA A 191 -11.94 6.45 -13.92
N LEU A 192 -11.48 6.94 -15.07
CA LEU A 192 -10.12 7.46 -15.22
C LEU A 192 -9.91 8.77 -14.46
N LEU A 193 -10.90 9.67 -14.43
CA LEU A 193 -10.84 10.90 -13.64
C LEU A 193 -10.71 10.58 -12.14
N LEU A 194 -11.46 9.59 -11.68
CA LEU A 194 -11.43 9.15 -10.30
C LEU A 194 -10.10 8.47 -9.94
N ALA A 195 -9.60 7.56 -10.79
CA ALA A 195 -8.28 6.97 -10.63
C ALA A 195 -7.18 8.03 -10.61
N THR A 196 -7.27 9.05 -11.48
CA THR A 196 -6.35 10.20 -11.50
C THR A 196 -6.36 10.92 -10.15
N ALA A 197 -7.55 11.21 -9.60
CA ALA A 197 -7.67 11.86 -8.31
C ALA A 197 -7.04 11.03 -7.18
N ILE A 198 -7.26 9.70 -7.16
CA ILE A 198 -6.65 8.81 -6.17
C ILE A 198 -5.13 8.84 -6.25
N PHE A 199 -4.56 8.65 -7.45
CA PHE A 199 -3.10 8.65 -7.61
C PHE A 199 -2.51 10.02 -7.26
N PHE A 200 -3.22 11.12 -7.54
CA PHE A 200 -2.80 12.46 -7.14
C PHE A 200 -2.83 12.65 -5.62
N VAL A 201 -3.92 12.25 -4.95
CA VAL A 201 -4.03 12.32 -3.48
C VAL A 201 -3.02 11.40 -2.82
N SER A 202 -2.79 10.20 -3.36
CA SER A 202 -1.76 9.29 -2.90
C SER A 202 -0.36 9.89 -3.05
N ALA A 203 -0.07 10.58 -4.15
CA ALA A 203 1.20 11.31 -4.32
C ALA A 203 1.37 12.40 -3.25
N LEU A 204 0.32 13.17 -2.97
CA LEU A 204 0.33 14.20 -1.91
C LEU A 204 0.55 13.58 -0.53
N LEU A 205 -0.15 12.50 -0.21
CA LEU A 205 -0.01 11.79 1.06
C LEU A 205 1.37 11.14 1.21
N THR A 206 1.96 10.66 0.10
CA THR A 206 3.34 10.17 0.06
C THR A 206 4.33 11.30 0.34
N ALA A 207 4.11 12.47 -0.25
CA ALA A 207 4.92 13.65 0.02
C ALA A 207 4.81 14.09 1.49
N LEU A 208 3.60 14.14 2.05
CA LEU A 208 3.39 14.45 3.47
C LEU A 208 4.03 13.41 4.38
N ALA A 209 3.98 12.14 4.01
CA ALA A 209 4.61 11.06 4.75
C ALA A 209 6.11 11.23 4.90
N SER A 210 6.77 11.64 3.82
CA SER A 210 8.21 11.88 3.83
C SER A 210 8.64 12.99 4.81
N MET A 211 7.72 13.88 5.21
CA MET A 211 7.98 14.95 6.17
C MET A 211 7.74 14.54 7.63
N LEU A 212 7.18 13.36 7.85
CA LEU A 212 6.84 12.83 9.17
C LEU A 212 7.97 11.95 9.73
N PRO A 213 8.28 12.06 11.03
CA PRO A 213 9.36 11.29 11.64
C PRO A 213 8.95 9.85 11.99
N GLY A 214 9.89 8.91 11.91
CA GLY A 214 9.78 7.56 12.50
C GLY A 214 8.53 6.79 12.07
N ALA A 215 7.76 6.29 13.02
CA ALA A 215 6.62 5.39 12.77
C ALA A 215 5.32 6.07 12.28
N PHE A 216 5.25 7.41 12.25
CA PHE A 216 4.04 8.14 11.82
C PHE A 216 3.60 7.92 10.36
N PRO A 217 4.49 7.70 9.38
CA PRO A 217 4.12 7.36 8.00
C PRO A 217 3.19 6.14 7.88
N ALA A 218 3.33 5.15 8.76
CA ALA A 218 2.47 3.96 8.76
C ALA A 218 1.00 4.29 9.09
N LEU A 219 0.73 5.40 9.77
CA LEU A 219 -0.63 5.82 10.14
C LEU A 219 -1.35 6.56 9.01
N ILE A 220 -0.63 7.00 7.97
CA ILE A 220 -1.21 7.79 6.89
C ILE A 220 -2.20 6.98 6.08
N ALA A 221 -1.90 5.71 5.81
CA ALA A 221 -2.80 4.85 5.05
C ALA A 221 -4.16 4.62 5.75
N PRO A 222 -4.21 4.15 7.01
CA PRO A 222 -5.49 4.01 7.70
C PRO A 222 -6.18 5.36 7.94
N ALA A 223 -5.43 6.44 8.20
CA ALA A 223 -6.02 7.78 8.35
C ALA A 223 -6.64 8.29 7.04
N ALA A 224 -6.00 8.06 5.90
CA ALA A 224 -6.50 8.46 4.59
C ALA A 224 -7.79 7.70 4.22
N ILE A 225 -7.80 6.38 4.44
CA ILE A 225 -9.01 5.56 4.23
C ILE A 225 -10.14 6.03 5.16
N GLY A 226 -9.83 6.26 6.44
CA GLY A 226 -10.81 6.76 7.41
C GLY A 226 -11.37 8.12 7.03
N LEU A 227 -10.50 9.04 6.60
CA LEU A 227 -10.90 10.36 6.10
C LEU A 227 -11.77 10.24 4.86
N GLU A 228 -11.40 9.41 3.89
CA GLU A 228 -12.18 9.16 2.68
C GLU A 228 -13.59 8.66 3.02
N PHE A 229 -13.73 7.74 3.97
CA PHE A 229 -15.04 7.29 4.46
C PHE A 229 -15.86 8.39 5.12
N VAL A 230 -15.24 9.22 5.96
CA VAL A 230 -15.89 10.36 6.60
C VAL A 230 -16.36 11.36 5.54
N LEU A 231 -15.51 11.67 4.56
CA LEU A 231 -15.85 12.59 3.48
C LEU A 231 -16.94 12.03 2.58
N LEU A 232 -16.92 10.75 2.22
CA LEU A 232 -18.00 10.10 1.47
C LEU A 232 -19.33 10.18 2.23
N THR A 233 -19.29 9.92 3.54
CA THR A 233 -20.49 10.00 4.39
C THR A 233 -21.00 11.44 4.52
N ALA A 234 -20.10 12.42 4.65
CA ALA A 234 -20.45 13.83 4.85
C ALA A 234 -20.91 14.52 3.56
N PHE A 235 -20.26 14.24 2.42
CA PHE A 235 -20.56 14.92 1.16
C PHE A 235 -21.69 14.28 0.38
N GLN A 236 -21.93 12.97 0.53
CA GLN A 236 -22.95 12.35 -0.31
C GLN A 236 -24.37 12.69 0.12
N ASN A 237 -24.69 12.98 1.41
CA ASN A 237 -26.06 13.29 1.91
C ASN A 237 -27.21 12.38 1.37
N ALA A 238 -26.84 11.33 0.65
CA ALA A 238 -27.63 10.43 -0.15
C ALA A 238 -27.23 9.06 0.34
N SER A 239 -28.24 8.21 0.51
CA SER A 239 -28.02 6.87 1.03
C SER A 239 -26.93 6.18 0.21
N LEU A 240 -25.83 5.80 0.88
CA LEU A 240 -24.71 4.98 0.36
C LEU A 240 -25.20 3.73 -0.36
N PHE A 241 -26.44 3.34 -0.09
CA PHE A 241 -27.15 2.29 -0.78
C PHE A 241 -28.46 2.85 -1.35
N PRO A 242 -28.84 2.52 -2.60
CA PRO A 242 -30.17 2.85 -3.11
C PRO A 242 -31.27 2.40 -2.14
N THR A 243 -32.35 3.17 -2.03
CA THR A 243 -33.55 2.78 -1.28
C THR A 243 -34.08 1.46 -1.85
N GLY A 244 -33.98 0.37 -1.08
CA GLY A 244 -34.33 -0.99 -1.52
C GLY A 244 -33.14 -1.95 -1.69
N ALA A 245 -31.89 -1.50 -1.49
CA ALA A 245 -30.74 -2.40 -1.47
C ALA A 245 -30.87 -3.45 -0.36
N GLY A 246 -30.90 -4.73 -0.75
CA GLY A 246 -30.94 -5.87 0.16
C GLY A 246 -29.78 -5.82 1.18
N SER A 247 -30.03 -6.36 2.38
CA SER A 247 -29.04 -6.40 3.48
C SER A 247 -27.71 -6.99 3.03
N ALA A 248 -27.73 -7.96 2.12
CA ALA A 248 -26.52 -8.64 1.64
C ALA A 248 -25.58 -7.73 0.84
N ALA A 249 -26.08 -6.77 0.05
CA ALA A 249 -25.23 -5.81 -0.66
C ALA A 249 -24.47 -4.91 0.33
N LYS A 250 -25.12 -4.54 1.45
CA LYS A 250 -24.50 -3.78 2.54
C LYS A 250 -23.41 -4.58 3.24
N VAL A 251 -23.68 -5.85 3.55
CA VAL A 251 -22.70 -6.76 4.18
C VAL A 251 -21.47 -6.94 3.29
N LEU A 252 -21.65 -7.22 2.00
CA LEU A 252 -20.54 -7.36 1.06
C LEU A 252 -19.71 -6.08 0.94
N PHE A 253 -20.37 -4.93 0.97
CA PHE A 253 -19.66 -3.65 1.01
C PHE A 253 -18.81 -3.52 2.28
N PHE A 254 -19.41 -3.64 3.46
CA PHE A 254 -18.70 -3.54 4.73
C PHE A 254 -17.57 -4.57 4.86
N ALA A 255 -17.74 -5.78 4.31
CA ALA A 255 -16.70 -6.79 4.28
C ALA A 255 -15.44 -6.30 3.54
N ILE A 256 -15.58 -5.66 2.38
CA ILE A 256 -14.42 -5.10 1.66
C ILE A 256 -13.82 -3.93 2.44
N VAL A 257 -14.64 -3.05 3.01
CA VAL A 257 -14.16 -1.91 3.80
C VAL A 257 -13.32 -2.38 4.98
N VAL A 258 -13.85 -3.30 5.78
CA VAL A 258 -13.17 -3.87 6.95
C VAL A 258 -11.90 -4.59 6.51
N ALA A 259 -11.95 -5.38 5.44
CA ALA A 259 -10.77 -6.06 4.91
C ALA A 259 -9.69 -5.05 4.47
N THR A 260 -10.08 -3.97 3.80
CA THR A 260 -9.14 -2.95 3.31
C THR A 260 -8.48 -2.19 4.45
N LEU A 261 -9.27 -1.80 5.46
CA LEU A 261 -8.75 -1.14 6.66
C LEU A 261 -7.82 -2.08 7.45
N ALA A 262 -8.22 -3.34 7.62
CA ALA A 262 -7.40 -4.35 8.28
C ALA A 262 -6.08 -4.55 7.52
N LEU A 263 -6.12 -4.67 6.19
CA LEU A 263 -4.91 -4.78 5.36
C LEU A 263 -4.03 -3.54 5.45
N ALA A 264 -4.59 -2.33 5.43
CA ALA A 264 -3.81 -1.09 5.57
C ALA A 264 -3.02 -1.02 6.89
N ILE A 265 -3.57 -1.59 7.96
CA ILE A 265 -2.90 -1.69 9.27
C ILE A 265 -1.91 -2.86 9.30
N LEU A 266 -2.27 -4.00 8.72
CA LEU A 266 -1.47 -5.22 8.75
C LEU A 266 -0.26 -5.16 7.81
N VAL A 267 -0.30 -4.41 6.71
CA VAL A 267 0.78 -4.34 5.72
C VAL A 267 2.13 -3.90 6.35
N PRO A 268 2.19 -2.82 7.15
CA PRO A 268 3.41 -2.49 7.91
C PRO A 268 3.88 -3.60 8.84
N MET A 269 2.96 -4.27 9.55
CA MET A 269 3.30 -5.35 10.47
C MET A 269 3.86 -6.57 9.73
N LEU A 270 3.26 -6.93 8.59
CA LEU A 270 3.73 -8.00 7.70
C LEU A 270 5.11 -7.66 7.11
N SER A 271 5.35 -6.39 6.80
CA SER A 271 6.66 -5.95 6.30
C SER A 271 7.76 -6.07 7.38
N VAL A 272 7.46 -5.74 8.64
CA VAL A 272 8.38 -5.99 9.76
C VAL A 272 8.63 -7.49 9.95
N TRP A 273 7.58 -8.31 9.88
CA TRP A 273 7.69 -9.76 10.04
C TRP A 273 8.54 -10.40 8.93
N THR A 274 8.28 -10.06 7.66
CA THR A 274 9.08 -10.55 6.53
C THR A 274 10.56 -10.17 6.68
N ARG A 275 10.86 -8.94 7.09
CA ARG A 275 12.25 -8.51 7.39
C ARG A 275 12.93 -9.39 8.45
N GLN A 276 12.21 -9.74 9.52
CA GLN A 276 12.75 -10.60 10.59
C GLN A 276 13.02 -12.02 10.08
N VAL A 277 12.09 -12.60 9.32
CA VAL A 277 12.24 -13.93 8.73
C VAL A 277 13.44 -13.97 7.78
N THR A 278 13.60 -12.99 6.90
CA THR A 278 14.73 -12.91 5.97
C THR A 278 16.07 -12.83 6.71
N ARG A 279 16.14 -12.06 7.80
CA ARG A 279 17.36 -11.96 8.63
C ARG A 279 17.70 -13.28 9.33
N LEU A 280 16.70 -13.98 9.88
CA LEU A 280 16.90 -15.27 10.53
C LEU A 280 17.40 -16.32 9.54
N ALA A 281 16.79 -16.39 8.35
CA ALA A 281 17.22 -17.30 7.29
C ALA A 281 18.69 -17.04 6.86
N GLN A 282 19.10 -15.77 6.75
CA GLN A 282 20.48 -15.41 6.45
C GLN A 282 21.44 -15.88 7.56
N THR A 283 21.13 -15.65 8.83
CA THR A 283 22.00 -16.10 9.94
C THR A 283 22.20 -17.62 9.99
N GLN A 284 21.17 -18.40 9.67
CA GLN A 284 21.27 -19.87 9.60
C GLN A 284 22.14 -20.33 8.42
N SER A 285 22.08 -19.65 7.28
CA SER A 285 22.91 -19.99 6.12
C SER A 285 24.42 -19.82 6.41
N PHE A 286 24.79 -18.84 7.25
CA PHE A 286 26.18 -18.63 7.67
C PHE A 286 26.67 -19.62 8.73
N SER A 287 25.80 -20.29 9.49
CA SER A 287 26.23 -21.30 10.47
C SER A 287 26.49 -22.68 9.86
N HIS A 288 26.11 -22.88 8.60
CA HIS A 288 26.26 -24.14 7.86
C HIS A 288 27.31 -24.07 6.73
N ALA A 289 27.93 -22.89 6.52
CA ALA A 289 29.05 -22.69 5.61
C ALA A 289 30.36 -22.65 6.39
#